data_AF-A0AB37GBJ0-F1
#
_entry.id   AF-A0AB37GBJ0-F1
#
_cell.length_a   1.000
_cell.length_b   1.000
_cell.length_c   1.000
_cell.angle_alpha   90.00
_cell.angle_beta   90.00
_cell.angle_gamma   90.00
#
_symmetry.space_group_name_H-M   'P 1'
#
loop_
_entity.id
_entity.type
_entity.pdbx_description
1 polymer ?
#
loop_
_entity_poly.entity_id
_entity_poly.type
_entity_poly.pdbx_seq_one_letter_code
_entity_poly.pdbx_strand_id
1 'polypeptide(L)'
;MSTMNSGVRKSIITLIAVAVVALAIVIVGPVLYRVFTHEGVRTGDFEAAELPAATTDANGTWKIIGGDNSQNTSVGFTFNEVLPGSKRTTSGSTHDVTGELKVADNKLEDASIVVDMATLTSDIERRDINVRNNIFSVEQYPEAKFELAEPLDISSIPDNGQWANIEIPGRLTIRGVTNDVTVPMKAARTENLVLLSGTLPINRLDYNVRLPQFVAASIEENGELNLRIVAEKQDT
;
A
#
# COMPACT_ATOMS: atom_id res chain seq x y z
N MET A 1 -65.22 -7.30 -15.10
CA MET A 1 -64.37 -8.28 -14.40
C MET A 1 -63.54 -9.01 -15.46
N SER A 2 -62.34 -8.51 -15.78
CA SER A 2 -61.56 -9.00 -16.93
C SER A 2 -60.73 -10.21 -16.54
N THR A 3 -61.02 -11.37 -17.13
CA THR A 3 -60.31 -12.63 -16.91
C THR A 3 -59.00 -12.62 -17.68
N MET A 4 -57.93 -12.16 -17.03
CA MET A 4 -56.58 -12.26 -17.60
C MET A 4 -56.22 -13.74 -17.84
N ASN A 5 -55.93 -14.07 -19.10
CA ASN A 5 -55.68 -15.42 -19.61
C ASN A 5 -54.56 -16.15 -18.81
N SER A 6 -54.82 -17.38 -18.36
CA SER A 6 -53.94 -18.12 -17.44
C SER A 6 -52.56 -18.44 -18.03
N GLY A 7 -52.46 -18.54 -19.36
CA GLY A 7 -51.18 -18.67 -20.07
C GLY A 7 -50.29 -17.44 -19.95
N VAL A 8 -50.87 -16.23 -19.99
CA VAL A 8 -50.14 -14.96 -19.87
C VAL A 8 -49.60 -14.78 -18.45
N ARG A 9 -50.36 -15.20 -17.42
CA ARG A 9 -49.90 -15.16 -16.02
C ARG A 9 -48.71 -16.08 -15.77
N LYS A 10 -48.70 -17.29 -16.34
CA LYS A 10 -47.57 -18.24 -16.21
C LYS A 10 -46.32 -17.71 -16.91
N SER A 11 -46.45 -17.13 -18.12
CA SER A 11 -45.33 -16.54 -18.84
C SER A 11 -44.73 -15.32 -18.12
N ILE A 12 -45.56 -14.47 -17.51
CA ILE A 12 -45.09 -13.33 -16.72
C ILE A 12 -44.35 -13.81 -15.45
N ILE A 13 -44.87 -14.82 -14.75
CA ILE A 13 -44.22 -15.38 -13.55
C ILE A 13 -42.85 -15.99 -13.90
N THR A 14 -42.75 -16.76 -15.00
CA THR A 14 -41.47 -17.32 -15.44
C THR A 14 -40.46 -16.22 -15.81
N LEU A 15 -40.91 -15.15 -16.48
CA LEU A 15 -40.04 -14.05 -16.90
C LEU A 15 -39.52 -13.25 -15.69
N ILE A 16 -40.37 -13.04 -14.68
CA ILE A 16 -39.98 -12.43 -13.40
C ILE A 16 -38.98 -13.33 -12.65
N ALA A 17 -39.21 -14.64 -12.60
CA ALA A 17 -38.29 -15.57 -11.93
C ALA A 17 -36.91 -15.58 -12.59
N VAL A 18 -36.85 -15.58 -13.93
CA VAL A 18 -35.58 -15.49 -14.68
C VAL A 18 -34.89 -14.15 -14.41
N ALA A 19 -35.63 -13.03 -14.40
CA ALA A 19 -35.07 -11.72 -14.10
C ALA A 19 -34.50 -11.63 -12.68
N VAL A 20 -35.18 -12.21 -11.68
CA VAL A 20 -34.72 -12.26 -10.28
C VAL A 20 -33.46 -13.12 -10.14
N VAL A 21 -33.40 -14.27 -10.80
CA VAL A 21 -32.19 -15.13 -10.78
C VAL A 21 -31.02 -14.44 -11.48
N ALA A 22 -31.25 -13.80 -12.63
CA ALA A 22 -30.23 -13.03 -13.34
C ALA A 22 -29.72 -11.86 -12.47
N LEU A 23 -30.62 -11.13 -11.81
CA LEU A 23 -30.25 -10.05 -10.89
C LEU A 23 -29.45 -10.58 -9.69
N ALA A 24 -29.85 -11.72 -9.11
CA ALA A 24 -29.11 -12.37 -8.02
C ALA A 24 -27.70 -12.79 -8.46
N ILE A 25 -27.52 -13.29 -9.69
CA ILE A 25 -26.19 -13.60 -10.23
C ILE A 25 -25.36 -12.34 -10.45
N VAL A 26 -25.96 -11.24 -10.92
CA VAL A 26 -25.27 -9.95 -11.10
C VAL A 26 -24.85 -9.33 -9.76
N ILE A 27 -25.60 -9.56 -8.67
CA ILE A 27 -25.27 -9.04 -7.34
C ILE A 27 -24.28 -9.96 -6.62
N VAL A 28 -24.57 -11.26 -6.56
CA VAL A 28 -23.82 -12.24 -5.75
C VAL A 28 -22.61 -12.78 -6.52
N GLY A 29 -22.69 -12.90 -7.85
CA GLY A 29 -21.63 -13.41 -8.70
C GLY A 29 -20.33 -12.60 -8.60
N PRO A 30 -20.36 -11.26 -8.73
CA PRO A 30 -19.17 -10.42 -8.55
C PRO A 30 -18.61 -10.48 -7.12
N VAL A 31 -19.47 -10.60 -6.11
CA VAL A 31 -19.05 -10.74 -4.70
C VAL A 31 -18.34 -12.08 -4.48
N LEU A 32 -18.91 -13.18 -4.95
CA LEU A 32 -18.29 -14.50 -4.88
C LEU A 32 -17.01 -14.58 -5.71
N TYR A 33 -16.99 -13.96 -6.90
CA TYR A 33 -15.79 -13.88 -7.73
C TYR A 33 -14.65 -13.17 -6.99
N ARG A 34 -14.90 -11.99 -6.41
CA ARG A 34 -13.93 -11.30 -5.54
C ARG A 34 -13.48 -12.19 -4.38
N VAL A 35 -14.40 -12.94 -3.77
CA VAL A 35 -14.08 -13.89 -2.69
C VAL A 35 -13.10 -14.99 -3.11
N PHE A 36 -13.17 -15.45 -4.36
CA PHE A 36 -12.32 -16.52 -4.88
C PHE A 36 -11.05 -16.02 -5.62
N THR A 37 -10.95 -14.73 -5.96
CA THR A 37 -9.83 -14.12 -6.71
C THR A 37 -9.05 -13.05 -5.94
N HIS A 38 -8.98 -13.16 -4.62
CA HIS A 38 -8.34 -12.22 -3.69
C HIS A 38 -6.80 -12.10 -3.88
N GLU A 39 -6.28 -10.87 -4.07
CA GLU A 39 -4.86 -10.54 -4.34
C GLU A 39 -4.15 -9.82 -3.17
N GLY A 40 -4.82 -9.70 -2.01
CA GLY A 40 -4.35 -8.92 -0.85
C GLY A 40 -4.70 -7.43 -0.91
N VAL A 41 -4.11 -6.65 0.01
CA VAL A 41 -4.25 -5.19 0.04
C VAL A 41 -2.92 -4.56 -0.36
N ARG A 42 -2.83 -4.13 -1.62
CA ARG A 42 -1.66 -3.43 -2.15
C ARG A 42 -1.81 -1.93 -1.94
N THR A 43 -0.75 -1.29 -1.46
CA THR A 43 -0.65 0.18 -1.47
C THR A 43 -0.62 0.70 -2.91
N GLY A 44 -1.63 1.48 -3.28
CA GLY A 44 -1.72 2.14 -4.59
C GLY A 44 -1.02 3.49 -4.64
N ASP A 45 -0.95 4.09 -5.83
CA ASP A 45 -0.46 5.46 -6.04
C ASP A 45 -1.49 6.52 -5.57
N PHE A 46 -1.16 7.80 -5.72
CA PHE A 46 -2.11 8.89 -5.60
C PHE A 46 -3.00 8.99 -6.85
N GLU A 47 -4.31 9.18 -6.64
CA GLU A 47 -5.31 9.27 -7.74
C GLU A 47 -5.54 10.70 -8.24
N ALA A 48 -4.85 11.70 -7.69
CA ALA A 48 -5.03 13.10 -8.06
C ALA A 48 -4.31 13.43 -9.39
N ALA A 49 -5.09 13.78 -10.42
CA ALA A 49 -4.57 14.19 -11.72
C ALA A 49 -3.88 15.56 -11.68
N GLU A 50 -4.33 16.45 -10.78
CA GLU A 50 -3.79 17.79 -10.58
C GLU A 50 -3.75 18.10 -9.07
N LEU A 51 -2.64 18.69 -8.62
CA LEU A 51 -2.45 19.14 -7.25
C LEU A 51 -2.31 20.66 -7.24
N PRO A 52 -2.89 21.37 -6.26
CA PRO A 52 -2.61 22.78 -6.03
C PRO A 52 -1.11 23.05 -5.84
N ALA A 53 -0.70 24.30 -6.09
CA ALA A 53 0.66 24.74 -5.75
C ALA A 53 0.89 24.70 -4.23
N ALA A 54 2.15 24.51 -3.83
CA ALA A 54 2.59 24.66 -2.46
C ALA A 54 2.35 26.10 -1.96
N THR A 55 1.90 26.22 -0.72
CA THR A 55 1.70 27.50 -0.02
C THR A 55 2.85 27.81 0.94
N THR A 56 3.80 26.89 1.08
CA THR A 56 4.95 26.96 1.99
C THR A 56 6.25 26.71 1.24
N ASP A 57 7.38 27.21 1.73
CA ASP A 57 8.72 26.86 1.20
C ASP A 57 9.14 25.44 1.61
N ALA A 58 10.19 24.89 1.00
CA ALA A 58 10.61 23.50 1.26
C ALA A 58 11.30 23.34 2.62
N ASN A 59 11.96 24.38 3.14
CA ASN A 59 12.79 24.28 4.31
C ASN A 59 11.94 24.14 5.58
N GLY A 60 12.50 23.45 6.57
CA GLY A 60 11.88 23.18 7.86
C GLY A 60 11.67 21.70 8.12
N THR A 61 10.78 21.43 9.07
CA THR A 61 10.48 20.07 9.53
C THR A 61 9.12 19.65 9.00
N TRP A 62 9.04 18.43 8.49
CA TRP A 62 7.83 17.83 7.94
C TRP A 62 7.52 16.55 8.71
N LYS A 63 6.28 16.38 9.14
CA LYS A 63 5.87 15.21 9.92
C LYS A 63 4.99 14.30 9.06
N ILE A 64 5.26 12.99 9.08
CA ILE A 64 4.41 12.03 8.37
C ILE A 64 3.03 11.97 9.03
N ILE A 65 1.99 12.05 8.19
CA ILE A 65 0.60 11.86 8.61
C ILE A 65 0.23 10.38 8.39
N GLY A 66 0.25 9.57 9.44
CA GLY A 66 -0.18 8.16 9.41
C GLY A 66 -1.15 7.79 10.54
N GLY A 67 -1.44 6.49 10.65
CA GLY A 67 -2.42 5.90 11.57
C GLY A 67 -3.85 6.30 11.26
N ASP A 68 -4.72 6.29 12.28
CA ASP A 68 -6.13 6.70 12.20
C ASP A 68 -6.35 8.10 11.57
N ASN A 69 -5.32 8.94 11.56
CA ASN A 69 -5.34 10.29 11.01
C ASN A 69 -5.13 10.34 9.48
N SER A 70 -4.84 9.22 8.82
CA SER A 70 -4.55 9.22 7.37
C SER A 70 -4.91 7.91 6.68
N GLN A 71 -5.88 7.98 5.76
CA GLN A 71 -6.12 6.93 4.76
C GLN A 71 -5.15 7.02 3.57
N ASN A 72 -4.36 8.11 3.50
CA ASN A 72 -3.54 8.42 2.33
C ASN A 72 -2.09 7.92 2.50
N THR A 73 -1.52 7.96 3.69
CA THR A 73 -0.23 7.30 3.94
C THR A 73 -0.47 5.81 4.08
N SER A 74 0.22 5.00 3.29
CA SER A 74 0.17 3.55 3.35
C SER A 74 1.52 2.99 2.92
N VAL A 75 1.98 1.96 3.62
CA VAL A 75 3.18 1.19 3.26
C VAL A 75 2.81 -0.27 3.27
N GLY A 76 3.26 -1.00 2.25
CA GLY A 76 2.95 -2.41 2.11
C GLY A 76 3.98 -3.19 1.33
N PHE A 77 3.68 -4.46 1.13
CA PHE A 77 4.46 -5.38 0.31
C PHE A 77 3.59 -6.07 -0.72
N THR A 78 4.20 -6.52 -1.81
CA THR A 78 3.58 -7.43 -2.79
C THR A 78 4.60 -8.47 -3.24
N PHE A 79 4.22 -9.75 -3.23
CA PHE A 79 5.01 -10.85 -3.77
C PHE A 79 4.14 -11.74 -4.66
N ASN A 80 4.76 -12.39 -5.64
CA ASN A 80 4.08 -13.43 -6.41
C ASN A 80 4.07 -14.76 -5.63
N GLU A 81 2.94 -15.45 -5.71
CA GLU A 81 2.70 -16.78 -5.19
C GLU A 81 2.63 -17.76 -6.37
N VAL A 82 3.46 -18.80 -6.29
CA VAL A 82 3.52 -19.89 -7.28
C VAL A 82 2.76 -21.08 -6.72
N LEU A 83 1.58 -21.33 -7.30
CA LEU A 83 0.77 -22.52 -7.06
C LEU A 83 0.84 -23.46 -8.28
N PRO A 84 0.68 -24.79 -8.11
CA PRO A 84 0.55 -25.70 -9.24
C PRO A 84 -0.59 -25.26 -10.18
N GLY A 85 -0.23 -24.77 -11.38
CA GLY A 85 -1.18 -24.39 -12.42
C GLY A 85 -1.79 -22.98 -12.33
N SER A 86 -1.38 -22.13 -11.37
CA SER A 86 -1.80 -20.72 -11.33
C SER A 86 -0.73 -19.81 -10.71
N LYS A 87 -0.64 -18.56 -11.20
CA LYS A 87 0.12 -17.48 -10.57
C LYS A 87 -0.85 -16.60 -9.80
N ARG A 88 -0.49 -16.23 -8.59
CA ARG A 88 -1.23 -15.27 -7.76
C ARG A 88 -0.27 -14.24 -7.19
N THR A 89 -0.82 -13.18 -6.61
CA THR A 89 -0.08 -12.21 -5.81
C THR A 89 -0.59 -12.26 -4.38
N THR A 90 0.31 -12.02 -3.44
CA THR A 90 -0.03 -11.76 -2.05
C THR A 90 0.50 -10.39 -1.68
N SER A 91 -0.37 -9.57 -1.12
CA SER A 91 -0.02 -8.23 -0.68
C SER A 91 -0.63 -7.94 0.68
N GLY A 92 0.05 -7.07 1.43
CA GLY A 92 -0.44 -6.54 2.69
C GLY A 92 0.09 -5.14 2.92
N SER A 93 -0.68 -4.33 3.64
CA SER A 93 -0.37 -2.92 3.88
C SER A 93 -0.77 -2.47 5.27
N THR A 94 -0.17 -1.38 5.72
CA THR A 94 -0.55 -0.66 6.93
C THR A 94 -0.60 0.84 6.66
N HIS A 95 -1.37 1.55 7.48
CA HIS A 95 -1.41 3.01 7.53
C HIS A 95 -0.63 3.56 8.74
N ASP A 96 -0.25 2.72 9.70
CA ASP A 96 0.47 3.11 10.93
C ASP A 96 1.95 3.35 10.63
N VAL A 97 2.18 4.51 10.05
CA VAL A 97 3.50 5.00 9.66
C VAL A 97 3.73 6.33 10.38
N THR A 98 4.87 6.44 11.04
CA THR A 98 5.31 7.67 11.70
C THR A 98 6.67 8.08 11.15
N GLY A 99 7.01 9.35 11.30
CA GLY A 99 8.31 9.83 10.85
C GLY A 99 8.39 11.33 10.70
N GLU A 100 9.59 11.77 10.38
CA GLU A 100 9.96 13.17 10.24
C GLU A 100 10.98 13.32 9.10
N LEU A 101 10.86 14.42 8.36
CA LEU A 101 11.79 14.85 7.31
C LEU A 101 12.29 16.25 7.69
N LYS A 102 13.59 16.50 7.53
CA LYS A 102 14.18 17.83 7.72
C LYS A 102 14.81 18.31 6.44
N VAL A 103 14.41 19.51 6.04
CA VAL A 103 14.91 20.16 4.83
C VAL A 103 15.61 21.46 5.21
N ALA A 104 16.84 21.62 4.73
CA ALA A 104 17.58 22.87 4.82
C ALA A 104 18.29 23.15 3.49
N ASP A 105 18.32 24.41 3.07
CA ASP A 105 19.00 24.84 1.85
C ASP A 105 18.65 24.01 0.60
N ASN A 106 17.37 23.63 0.46
CA ASN A 106 16.85 22.75 -0.61
C ASN A 106 17.48 21.35 -0.65
N LYS A 107 17.95 20.86 0.51
CA LYS A 107 18.38 19.48 0.69
C LYS A 107 17.53 18.81 1.75
N LEU A 108 17.14 17.57 1.49
CA LEU A 108 16.68 16.67 2.53
C LEU A 108 17.91 16.26 3.34
N GLU A 109 18.07 16.83 4.53
CA GLU A 109 19.24 16.61 5.40
C GLU A 109 19.05 15.39 6.32
N ASP A 110 17.80 15.11 6.70
CA ASP A 110 17.45 14.01 7.59
C ASP A 110 16.07 13.48 7.21
N ALA A 111 15.89 12.16 7.27
CA ALA A 111 14.60 11.53 7.12
C ALA A 111 14.56 10.23 7.91
N SER A 112 13.52 10.05 8.71
CA SER A 112 13.27 8.82 9.45
C SER A 112 11.80 8.42 9.30
N ILE A 113 11.57 7.17 8.93
CA ILE A 113 10.24 6.57 8.82
C ILE A 113 10.22 5.29 9.64
N VAL A 114 9.18 5.12 10.45
CA VAL A 114 8.93 3.92 11.26
C VAL A 114 7.54 3.40 10.93
N VAL A 115 7.46 2.11 10.60
CA VAL A 115 6.23 1.41 10.27
C VAL A 115 5.93 0.43 11.40
N ASP A 116 4.71 0.51 11.96
CA ASP A 116 4.23 -0.49 12.91
C ASP A 116 3.81 -1.77 12.15
N MET A 117 4.59 -2.83 12.34
CA MET A 117 4.37 -4.11 11.67
C MET A 117 3.23 -4.91 12.29
N ALA A 118 2.79 -4.57 13.51
CA ALA A 118 1.69 -5.26 14.18
C ALA A 118 0.33 -4.95 13.52
N THR A 119 0.23 -3.83 12.81
CA THR A 119 -1.00 -3.40 12.13
C THR A 119 -1.01 -3.73 10.64
N LEU A 120 0.00 -4.45 10.16
CA LEU A 120 0.06 -4.94 8.78
C LEU A 120 -1.13 -5.86 8.47
N THR A 121 -2.01 -5.44 7.58
CA THR A 121 -3.23 -6.18 7.24
C THR A 121 -3.23 -6.61 5.79
N SER A 122 -4.02 -7.63 5.50
CA SER A 122 -4.33 -8.08 4.15
C SER A 122 -5.81 -8.46 4.08
N ASP A 123 -6.28 -9.01 2.96
CA ASP A 123 -7.70 -9.36 2.79
C ASP A 123 -8.17 -10.57 3.64
N ILE A 124 -7.25 -11.30 4.30
CA ILE A 124 -7.57 -12.47 5.11
C ILE A 124 -6.92 -12.35 6.49
N GLU A 125 -7.72 -12.07 7.52
CA GLU A 125 -7.27 -11.89 8.91
C GLU A 125 -6.44 -13.07 9.44
N ARG A 126 -6.80 -14.32 9.10
CA ARG A 126 -6.01 -15.50 9.46
C ARG A 126 -4.62 -15.52 8.80
N ARG A 127 -4.51 -15.00 7.58
CA ARG A 127 -3.22 -14.85 6.88
C ARG A 127 -2.38 -13.80 7.59
N ASP A 128 -3.01 -12.71 8.03
CA ASP A 128 -2.32 -11.61 8.72
C ASP A 128 -1.65 -12.07 10.00
N ILE A 129 -2.37 -12.82 10.84
CA ILE A 129 -1.83 -13.37 12.09
C ILE A 129 -0.59 -14.24 11.81
N ASN A 130 -0.67 -15.10 10.79
CA ASN A 130 0.46 -15.97 10.43
C ASN A 130 1.64 -15.18 9.86
N VAL A 131 1.39 -14.19 9.01
CA VAL A 131 2.43 -13.32 8.43
C VAL A 131 3.15 -12.54 9.54
N ARG A 132 2.40 -11.89 10.44
CA ARG A 132 2.97 -11.14 11.56
C ARG A 132 3.77 -12.02 12.51
N ASN A 133 3.21 -13.14 12.95
CA ASN A 133 3.83 -13.93 14.01
C ASN A 133 4.95 -14.85 13.49
N ASN A 134 4.72 -15.53 12.37
CA ASN A 134 5.60 -16.61 11.90
C ASN A 134 6.58 -16.20 10.80
N ILE A 135 6.32 -15.10 10.08
CA ILE A 135 7.21 -14.61 9.00
C ILE A 135 8.01 -13.41 9.48
N PHE A 136 7.34 -12.36 9.95
CA PHE A 136 8.01 -11.15 10.42
C PHE A 136 8.43 -11.21 11.90
N SER A 137 7.83 -12.11 12.69
CA SER A 137 8.08 -12.23 14.13
C SER A 137 7.91 -10.89 14.85
N VAL A 138 6.76 -10.23 14.64
CA VAL A 138 6.50 -8.86 15.09
C VAL A 138 6.60 -8.65 16.61
N GLU A 139 6.44 -9.70 17.43
CA GLU A 139 6.72 -9.60 18.87
C GLU A 139 8.19 -9.29 19.16
N GLN A 140 9.12 -9.76 18.32
CA GLN A 140 10.55 -9.49 18.41
C GLN A 140 10.99 -8.29 17.56
N TYR A 141 10.32 -8.09 16.42
CA TYR A 141 10.60 -7.02 15.47
C TYR A 141 9.33 -6.23 15.15
N PRO A 142 8.83 -5.42 16.10
CA PRO A 142 7.56 -4.72 15.96
C PRO A 142 7.59 -3.62 14.89
N GLU A 143 8.79 -3.17 14.52
CA GLU A 143 8.98 -2.03 13.63
C GLU A 143 9.82 -2.41 12.40
N ALA A 144 9.47 -1.84 11.25
CA ALA A 144 10.37 -1.67 10.12
C ALA A 144 10.75 -0.19 10.01
N LYS A 145 11.98 0.11 9.57
CA LYS A 145 12.53 1.48 9.59
C LYS A 145 13.21 1.84 8.30
N PHE A 146 13.11 3.10 7.92
CA PHE A 146 13.93 3.71 6.88
C PHE A 146 14.61 4.96 7.45
N GLU A 147 15.92 5.09 7.23
CA GLU A 147 16.69 6.28 7.60
C GLU A 147 17.45 6.81 6.37
N LEU A 148 17.48 8.13 6.18
CA LEU A 148 18.30 8.73 5.12
C LEU A 148 19.77 8.35 5.31
N ALA A 149 20.44 7.99 4.22
CA ALA A 149 21.87 7.62 4.25
C ALA A 149 22.77 8.85 4.10
N GLU A 150 22.38 9.79 3.23
CA GLU A 150 23.12 11.01 2.95
C GLU A 150 22.18 12.13 2.47
N PRO A 151 22.57 13.42 2.63
CA PRO A 151 21.75 14.53 2.20
C PRO A 151 21.43 14.47 0.71
N LEU A 152 20.16 14.66 0.36
CA LEU A 152 19.67 14.60 -1.02
C LEU A 152 19.25 15.98 -1.50
N ASP A 153 19.77 16.40 -2.66
CA ASP A 153 19.31 17.63 -3.34
C ASP A 153 17.87 17.43 -3.85
N ILE A 154 16.96 18.28 -3.39
CA ILE A 154 15.54 18.25 -3.75
C ILE A 154 15.11 19.46 -4.59
N SER A 155 16.06 20.24 -5.10
CA SER A 155 15.80 21.43 -5.93
C SER A 155 15.04 21.12 -7.23
N SER A 156 15.06 19.86 -7.68
CA SER A 156 14.30 19.38 -8.84
C SER A 156 12.80 19.19 -8.56
N ILE A 157 12.38 19.19 -7.29
CA ILE A 157 10.97 19.02 -6.90
C ILE A 157 10.27 20.39 -6.99
N PRO A 158 9.34 20.57 -7.94
CA PRO A 158 8.68 21.85 -8.12
C PRO A 158 7.64 22.09 -7.02
N ASP A 159 7.35 23.36 -6.76
CA ASP A 159 6.36 23.83 -5.78
C ASP A 159 4.98 24.10 -6.40
N ASN A 160 4.75 23.69 -7.64
CA ASN A 160 3.54 23.98 -8.41
C ASN A 160 2.58 22.77 -8.51
N GLY A 161 2.70 21.80 -7.60
CA GLY A 161 1.89 20.58 -7.60
C GLY A 161 2.29 19.53 -8.65
N GLN A 162 3.34 19.77 -9.45
CA GLN A 162 3.83 18.79 -10.41
C GLN A 162 4.70 17.71 -9.74
N TRP A 163 4.66 16.51 -10.31
CA TRP A 163 5.46 15.37 -9.85
C TRP A 163 6.88 15.43 -10.42
N ALA A 164 7.87 15.18 -9.57
CA ALA A 164 9.26 14.94 -9.95
C ALA A 164 9.70 13.53 -9.54
N ASN A 165 10.51 12.86 -10.36
CA ASN A 165 11.14 11.61 -9.96
C ASN A 165 12.40 11.93 -9.15
N ILE A 166 12.58 11.22 -8.05
CA ILE A 166 13.75 11.31 -7.17
C ILE A 166 14.20 9.91 -6.77
N GLU A 167 15.48 9.78 -6.44
CA GLU A 167 16.07 8.56 -5.89
C GLU A 167 16.58 8.88 -4.49
N ILE A 168 16.02 8.20 -3.48
CA ILE A 168 16.32 8.49 -2.07
C ILE A 168 17.27 7.42 -1.53
N PRO A 169 18.55 7.73 -1.30
CA PRO A 169 19.49 6.79 -0.67
C PRO A 169 19.17 6.66 0.82
N GLY A 170 19.09 5.43 1.31
CA GLY A 170 18.78 5.20 2.72
C GLY A 170 19.12 3.80 3.22
N ARG A 171 18.95 3.64 4.53
CA ARG A 171 19.14 2.40 5.26
C ARG A 171 17.76 1.84 5.61
N LEU A 172 17.41 0.71 5.00
CA LEU A 172 16.16 0.01 5.24
C LEU A 172 16.40 -1.11 6.25
N THR A 173 15.63 -1.12 7.33
CA THR A 173 15.65 -2.16 8.36
C THR A 173 14.34 -2.93 8.35
N ILE A 174 14.40 -4.23 8.10
CA ILE A 174 13.27 -5.15 8.19
C ILE A 174 13.72 -6.35 9.01
N ARG A 175 12.90 -6.74 10.01
CA ARG A 175 13.17 -7.90 10.87
C ARG A 175 14.57 -7.84 11.52
N GLY A 176 14.98 -6.64 11.94
CA GLY A 176 16.26 -6.39 12.59
C GLY A 176 17.49 -6.44 11.69
N VAL A 177 17.33 -6.68 10.38
CA VAL A 177 18.43 -6.64 9.40
C VAL A 177 18.37 -5.32 8.65
N THR A 178 19.49 -4.61 8.59
CA THR A 178 19.62 -3.33 7.89
C THR A 178 20.45 -3.49 6.63
N ASN A 179 19.96 -2.98 5.51
CA ASN A 179 20.68 -2.93 4.24
C ASN A 179 20.56 -1.52 3.62
N ASP A 180 21.59 -1.11 2.88
CA ASP A 180 21.55 0.11 2.07
C ASP A 180 20.65 -0.11 0.84
N VAL A 181 19.80 0.87 0.56
CA VAL A 181 18.87 0.87 -0.57
C VAL A 181 18.81 2.25 -1.21
N THR A 182 18.44 2.29 -2.48
CA THR A 182 18.03 3.52 -3.16
C THR A 182 16.57 3.39 -3.55
N VAL A 183 15.71 4.23 -2.98
CA VAL A 183 14.27 4.14 -3.16
C VAL A 183 13.84 5.05 -4.31
N PRO A 184 13.36 4.50 -5.44
CA PRO A 184 12.82 5.32 -6.53
C PRO A 184 11.43 5.82 -6.13
N MET A 185 11.27 7.14 -6.08
CA MET A 185 10.03 7.79 -5.67
C MET A 185 9.63 8.88 -6.67
N LYS A 186 8.33 9.13 -6.76
CA LYS A 186 7.75 10.37 -7.26
C LYS A 186 7.44 11.26 -6.07
N ALA A 187 7.78 12.52 -6.17
CA ALA A 187 7.53 13.53 -5.16
C ALA A 187 6.75 14.70 -5.73
N ALA A 188 5.80 15.23 -4.97
CA ALA A 188 5.09 16.47 -5.30
C ALA A 188 4.91 17.33 -4.04
N ARG A 189 5.00 18.64 -4.22
CA ARG A 189 4.70 19.63 -3.17
C ARG A 189 3.39 20.32 -3.50
N THR A 190 2.47 20.34 -2.55
CA THR A 190 1.12 20.89 -2.69
C THR A 190 0.66 21.46 -1.37
N GLU A 191 0.09 22.66 -1.36
CA GLU A 191 -0.31 23.34 -0.12
C GLU A 191 0.82 23.32 0.95
N ASN A 192 0.55 22.81 2.15
CA ASN A 192 1.51 22.59 3.23
C ASN A 192 2.00 21.12 3.31
N LEU A 193 1.87 20.35 2.22
CA LEU A 193 2.14 18.92 2.16
C LEU A 193 3.26 18.56 1.16
N VAL A 194 3.91 17.45 1.46
CA VAL A 194 4.75 16.67 0.54
C VAL A 194 4.10 15.31 0.35
N LEU A 195 3.90 14.93 -0.92
CA LEU A 195 3.39 13.62 -1.32
C LEU A 195 4.52 12.81 -1.93
N LEU A 196 4.71 11.57 -1.49
CA LEU A 196 5.73 10.65 -1.99
C LEU A 196 5.07 9.33 -2.40
N SER A 197 5.31 8.85 -3.62
CA SER A 197 4.81 7.55 -4.09
C SER A 197 5.91 6.77 -4.78
N GLY A 198 6.04 5.48 -4.48
CA GLY A 198 7.05 4.67 -5.13
C GLY A 198 6.95 3.19 -4.86
N THR A 199 7.79 2.43 -5.55
CA THR A 199 7.88 0.99 -5.42
C THR A 199 9.35 0.59 -5.40
N LEU A 200 9.77 -0.06 -4.32
CA LEU A 200 11.11 -0.57 -4.16
C LEU A 200 11.12 -2.08 -4.42
N PRO A 201 11.80 -2.56 -5.48
CA PRO A 201 12.07 -3.98 -5.63
C PRO A 201 12.95 -4.48 -4.47
N ILE A 202 12.58 -5.62 -3.87
CA ILE A 202 13.33 -6.21 -2.76
C ILE A 202 13.49 -7.72 -2.95
N ASN A 203 14.55 -8.29 -2.36
CA ASN A 203 14.63 -9.72 -2.09
C ASN A 203 14.39 -9.95 -0.58
N ARG A 204 13.37 -10.74 -0.25
CA ARG A 204 12.99 -11.00 1.15
C ARG A 204 14.08 -11.72 1.95
N LEU A 205 14.97 -12.47 1.27
CA LEU A 205 16.05 -13.20 1.92
C LEU A 205 17.15 -12.28 2.45
N ASP A 206 17.33 -11.11 1.85
CA ASP A 206 18.30 -10.09 2.31
C ASP A 206 17.95 -9.56 3.71
N TYR A 207 16.70 -9.75 4.14
CA TYR A 207 16.18 -9.37 5.46
C TYR A 207 15.87 -10.59 6.35
N ASN A 208 16.40 -11.77 5.98
CA ASN A 208 16.12 -13.04 6.65
C ASN A 208 14.62 -13.40 6.75
N VAL A 209 13.78 -12.86 5.86
CA VAL A 209 12.35 -13.18 5.82
C VAL A 209 12.18 -14.49 5.04
N ARG A 210 12.09 -15.59 5.79
CA ARG A 210 11.97 -16.96 5.26
C ARG A 210 10.57 -17.52 5.51
N LEU A 211 10.08 -18.29 4.54
CA LEU A 211 8.79 -18.96 4.67
C LEU A 211 8.92 -20.21 5.56
N PRO A 212 7.95 -20.47 6.45
CA PRO A 212 7.88 -21.72 7.18
C PRO A 212 7.69 -22.94 6.26
N GLN A 213 8.20 -24.11 6.66
CA GLN A 213 8.15 -25.34 5.87
C GLN A 213 6.73 -25.88 5.58
N PHE A 214 5.71 -25.41 6.30
CA PHE A 214 4.33 -25.85 6.18
C PHE A 214 3.48 -24.98 5.23
N VAL A 215 4.05 -23.95 4.61
CA VAL A 215 3.33 -23.14 3.61
C VAL A 215 3.28 -23.92 2.29
N ALA A 216 2.09 -24.36 1.89
CA ALA A 216 1.89 -25.18 0.68
C ALA A 216 2.16 -24.43 -0.63
N ALA A 217 2.18 -23.09 -0.57
CA ALA A 217 2.48 -22.22 -1.69
C ALA A 217 3.91 -21.70 -1.62
N SER A 218 4.58 -21.64 -2.77
CA SER A 218 5.89 -21.00 -2.86
C SER A 218 5.71 -19.51 -3.10
N ILE A 219 6.19 -18.66 -2.19
CA ILE A 219 6.26 -17.20 -2.43
C ILE A 219 7.65 -16.89 -3.00
N GLU A 220 7.66 -16.15 -4.11
CA GLU A 220 8.91 -15.71 -4.76
C GLU A 220 9.83 -14.98 -3.76
N GLU A 221 11.12 -15.05 -4.01
CA GLU A 221 12.12 -14.35 -3.19
C GLU A 221 12.13 -12.86 -3.49
N ASN A 222 11.95 -12.52 -4.77
CA ASN A 222 11.84 -11.15 -5.24
C ASN A 222 10.38 -10.69 -5.15
N GLY A 223 10.21 -9.46 -4.71
CA GLY A 223 8.92 -8.78 -4.66
C GLY A 223 9.14 -7.28 -4.55
N GLU A 224 8.16 -6.61 -3.99
CA GLU A 224 8.10 -5.16 -3.96
C GLU A 224 7.66 -4.67 -2.58
N LEU A 225 8.22 -3.54 -2.16
CA LEU A 225 7.62 -2.65 -1.17
C LEU A 225 6.90 -1.53 -1.90
N ASN A 226 5.66 -1.28 -1.52
CA ASN A 226 4.79 -0.28 -2.14
C ASN A 226 4.56 0.85 -1.15
N LEU A 227 4.85 2.08 -1.55
CA LEU A 227 4.99 3.23 -0.66
C LEU A 227 4.09 4.36 -1.16
N ARG A 228 3.24 4.88 -0.28
CA ARG A 228 2.50 6.13 -0.47
C ARG A 228 2.57 6.90 0.84
N ILE A 229 3.25 8.03 0.87
CA ILE A 229 3.54 8.78 2.10
C ILE A 229 3.08 10.22 1.94
N VAL A 230 2.42 10.73 2.97
CA VAL A 230 2.06 12.15 3.10
C VAL A 230 2.80 12.72 4.30
N ALA A 231 3.50 13.83 4.11
CA ALA A 231 4.11 14.58 5.19
C ALA A 231 3.61 16.03 5.18
N GLU A 232 3.39 16.60 6.36
CA GLU A 232 2.88 17.96 6.54
C GLU A 232 3.94 18.85 7.19
N LYS A 233 4.08 20.07 6.68
CA LYS A 233 4.97 21.07 7.24
C LYS A 233 4.54 21.40 8.66
N GLN A 234 5.49 21.37 9.60
CA GLN A 234 5.24 21.77 10.97
C GLN A 234 5.42 23.28 11.10
N ASP A 235 4.44 23.95 11.71
CA ASP A 235 4.56 25.35 12.08
C ASP A 235 5.70 25.50 13.10
N THR A 236 6.59 26.47 12.87
CA THR A 236 7.69 26.82 13.78
C THR A 236 7.20 27.75 14.88
#